data_AF-A0A961I6I8-F1
#
_entry.id   AF-A0A961I6I8-F1
#
_cell.length_a   1.000
_cell.length_b   1.000
_cell.length_c   1.000
_cell.angle_alpha   90.00
_cell.angle_beta   90.00
_cell.angle_gamma   90.00
#
_symmetry.space_group_name_H-M   'P 1'
#
loop_
_entity.id
_entity.type
_entity.pdbx_description
1 polymer ?
#
loop_
_entity_poly.entity_id
_entity_poly.type
_entity_poly.pdbx_seq_one_letter_code
_entity_poly.pdbx_strand_id
1 'polypeptide(L)'
;MSRNRVLQIRKYFSHIPVPASIQKSFYTMYRIARAATEKFILDNCSVRANAVAYAIVISVIPLLAIVVRFANIDQQTLNANVARFLATYGVTETAELLSILNEILERSQAIASAGFIFMIYSATNLIRNLEDSFNFIYRARRNRPLVYRFSLYIASFVVLPVFIISSYGAVKLMLNQITPADFTHIVSVNGKKWIAGNNGVLRTLQSGELTRVDLHDKIAYDAPFRDVFFDLNNNRSGPTWEIAGENMQKPEIQKSDLYQLSRMAVGIHNELYVISRTGLLLLSKDRGQTWEYYKLAFKIDAETHYSPLISDIYARQNRNELLLLVTVGSRSGLVHYRPDQLRPWYYQELPGLFDRIHRIDDIAPDAEGPFQNGLYITGRGKYIVSNDDGTNWSPVIEERYANKSLDIAHIQATTDGNMFFAGSGGAFWFHTRSGKQYRDLRTEF
;
A
#
# COMPACT_ATOMS: atom_id res chain seq x y z
N MET A 1 19.52 40.39 -50.59
CA MET A 1 19.90 38.99 -50.97
C MET A 1 19.46 38.75 -52.40
N SER A 2 20.41 38.56 -53.31
CA SER A 2 20.20 38.71 -54.75
C SER A 2 19.41 37.55 -55.39
N ARG A 3 18.54 37.92 -56.34
CA ARG A 3 17.73 37.08 -57.23
C ARG A 3 18.52 35.93 -57.89
N ASN A 4 19.85 36.06 -57.97
CA ASN A 4 20.78 35.06 -58.48
C ASN A 4 20.99 33.85 -57.55
N ARG A 5 20.90 33.99 -56.21
CA ARG A 5 20.98 32.82 -55.30
C ARG A 5 19.73 31.94 -55.36
N VAL A 6 18.55 32.55 -55.54
CA VAL A 6 17.28 31.82 -55.67
C VAL A 6 17.22 31.05 -57.00
N LEU A 7 17.77 31.64 -58.08
CA LEU A 7 17.91 30.96 -59.37
C LEU A 7 18.95 29.83 -59.33
N GLN A 8 20.06 29.99 -58.58
CA GLN A 8 21.05 28.92 -58.40
C GLN A 8 20.49 27.72 -57.61
N ILE A 9 19.73 27.95 -56.55
CA ILE A 9 19.09 26.86 -55.77
C ILE A 9 18.04 26.13 -56.62
N ARG A 10 17.27 26.86 -57.43
CA ARG A 10 16.27 26.27 -58.35
C ARG A 10 16.91 25.42 -59.46
N LYS A 11 18.10 25.81 -59.95
CA LYS A 11 18.87 25.07 -60.95
C LYS A 11 19.58 23.83 -60.37
N TYR A 12 19.87 23.83 -59.07
CA TYR A 12 20.46 22.70 -58.36
C TYR A 12 19.43 21.60 -58.05
N PHE A 13 18.19 21.99 -57.71
CA PHE A 13 17.09 21.04 -57.47
C PHE A 13 16.42 20.49 -58.74
N SER A 14 16.68 21.06 -59.93
CA SER A 14 16.10 20.58 -61.21
C SER A 14 16.80 19.36 -61.82
N HIS A 15 17.93 18.91 -61.24
CA HIS A 15 18.68 17.72 -61.70
C HIS A 15 18.57 16.52 -60.76
N ILE A 16 17.71 16.60 -59.74
CA ILE A 16 17.33 15.43 -58.95
C ILE A 16 16.06 14.86 -59.61
N PRO A 17 16.13 13.77 -60.39
CA PRO A 17 14.94 13.16 -60.94
C PRO A 17 14.16 12.55 -59.76
N VAL A 18 13.20 13.30 -59.23
CA VAL A 18 12.22 12.74 -58.30
C VAL A 18 11.45 11.69 -59.11
N PRO A 19 11.52 10.40 -58.76
CA PRO A 19 10.83 9.35 -59.50
C PRO A 19 9.36 9.72 -59.67
N ALA A 20 8.80 9.52 -60.87
CA ALA A 20 7.40 9.83 -61.16
C ALA A 20 6.42 9.15 -60.19
N SER A 21 6.84 8.06 -59.53
CA SER A 21 6.11 7.40 -58.44
C SER A 21 5.97 8.26 -57.17
N ILE A 22 7.00 9.00 -56.77
CA ILE A 22 6.99 9.87 -55.58
C ILE A 22 6.09 11.09 -55.82
N GLN A 23 6.15 11.69 -57.01
CA GLN A 23 5.25 12.80 -57.38
C GLN A 23 3.78 12.35 -57.44
N LYS A 24 3.51 11.17 -58.01
CA LYS A 24 2.17 10.56 -58.01
C LYS A 24 1.68 10.22 -56.59
N SER A 25 2.55 9.72 -55.73
CA SER A 25 2.23 9.43 -54.33
C SER A 25 1.88 10.70 -53.56
N PHE A 26 2.65 11.78 -53.74
CA PHE A 26 2.40 13.07 -53.10
C PHE A 26 1.07 13.69 -53.55
N TYR A 27 0.78 13.67 -54.86
CA TYR A 27 -0.50 14.14 -55.38
C TYR A 27 -1.68 13.29 -54.89
N THR A 28 -1.50 11.97 -54.79
CA THR A 28 -2.51 11.06 -54.26
C THR A 28 -2.77 11.32 -52.78
N MET A 29 -1.72 11.54 -51.99
CA MET A 29 -1.81 11.91 -50.58
C MET A 29 -2.53 13.25 -50.39
N TYR A 30 -2.17 14.27 -51.18
CA TYR A 30 -2.84 15.57 -51.13
C TYR A 30 -4.33 15.47 -51.51
N ARG A 31 -4.67 14.68 -52.54
CA ARG A 31 -6.05 14.44 -52.95
C ARG A 31 -6.86 13.72 -51.87
N ILE A 32 -6.28 12.71 -51.22
CA ILE A 32 -6.89 12.00 -50.10
C ILE A 32 -7.07 12.94 -48.91
N ALA A 33 -6.05 13.71 -48.55
CA ALA A 33 -6.10 14.66 -47.44
C ALA A 33 -7.18 15.72 -47.67
N ARG A 34 -7.24 16.33 -48.86
CA ARG A 34 -8.28 17.29 -49.22
C ARG A 34 -9.68 16.67 -49.13
N ALA A 35 -9.86 15.48 -49.71
CA ALA A 35 -11.15 14.78 -49.66
C ALA A 35 -11.55 14.38 -48.24
N ALA A 36 -10.58 14.04 -47.37
CA ALA A 36 -10.80 13.73 -45.97
C ALA A 36 -11.21 14.98 -45.19
N THR A 37 -10.54 16.13 -45.39
CA THR A 37 -10.89 17.40 -44.75
C THR A 37 -12.27 17.88 -45.17
N GLU A 38 -12.60 17.78 -46.45
CA GLU A 38 -13.91 18.16 -46.97
C GLU A 38 -15.02 17.29 -46.35
N LYS A 39 -14.82 15.96 -46.30
CA LYS A 39 -15.75 15.04 -45.63
C LYS A 39 -15.82 15.27 -44.13
N PHE A 40 -14.71 15.58 -43.47
CA PHE A 40 -14.66 15.87 -42.03
C PHE A 40 -15.54 17.08 -41.67
N ILE A 41 -15.50 18.12 -42.50
CA ILE A 41 -16.35 19.31 -42.34
C ILE A 41 -17.81 18.98 -42.65
N LEU A 42 -18.07 18.29 -43.78
CA LEU A 42 -19.44 17.92 -44.19
C LEU A 42 -20.15 17.01 -43.17
N ASP A 43 -19.43 16.05 -42.59
CA ASP A 43 -19.98 15.08 -41.65
C ASP A 43 -20.09 15.65 -40.21
N ASN A 44 -19.73 16.93 -40.01
CA ASN A 44 -19.69 17.62 -38.72
C ASN A 44 -18.91 16.83 -37.66
N CYS A 45 -17.77 16.24 -38.06
CA CYS A 45 -16.99 15.37 -37.20
C CYS A 45 -16.57 16.04 -35.89
N SER A 46 -16.30 17.35 -35.88
CA SER A 46 -16.00 18.11 -34.66
C SER A 46 -17.16 18.13 -33.66
N VAL A 47 -18.40 18.31 -34.13
CA VAL A 47 -19.59 18.32 -33.26
C VAL A 47 -19.84 16.94 -32.66
N ARG A 48 -19.67 15.89 -33.49
CA ARG A 48 -19.81 14.50 -33.06
C ARG A 48 -18.71 14.10 -32.08
N ALA A 49 -17.47 14.51 -32.34
CA ALA A 49 -16.35 14.30 -31.43
C ALA A 49 -16.59 14.96 -30.07
N ASN A 50 -17.13 16.19 -30.05
CA ASN A 50 -17.50 16.86 -28.81
C ASN A 50 -18.62 16.14 -28.05
N ALA A 51 -19.63 15.64 -28.76
CA ALA A 51 -20.72 14.87 -28.13
C ALA A 51 -20.21 13.55 -27.52
N VAL A 52 -19.31 12.83 -28.21
CA VAL A 52 -18.67 11.63 -27.69
C VAL A 52 -17.75 11.96 -26.52
N ALA A 53 -16.97 13.04 -26.60
CA ALA A 53 -16.11 13.50 -25.51
C ALA A 53 -16.92 13.85 -24.25
N TYR A 54 -18.05 14.54 -24.40
CA TYR A 54 -18.95 14.85 -23.30
C TYR A 54 -19.55 13.57 -22.68
N ALA A 55 -19.96 12.61 -23.51
CA ALA A 55 -20.43 11.31 -23.04
C ALA A 55 -19.33 10.56 -22.27
N ILE A 56 -18.07 10.60 -22.73
CA ILE A 56 -16.91 10.04 -22.01
C ILE A 56 -16.79 10.68 -20.63
N VAL A 57 -16.76 12.01 -20.54
CA VAL A 57 -16.62 12.73 -19.26
C VAL A 57 -17.72 12.33 -18.27
N ILE A 58 -18.98 12.28 -18.71
CA ILE A 58 -20.10 11.86 -17.86
C ILE A 58 -19.97 10.40 -17.41
N SER A 59 -19.48 9.51 -18.28
CA SER A 59 -19.34 8.08 -17.98
C SER A 59 -18.12 7.72 -17.12
N VAL A 60 -17.12 8.60 -17.01
CA VAL A 60 -15.96 8.41 -16.13
C VAL A 60 -16.33 8.55 -14.65
N ILE A 61 -17.26 9.45 -14.31
CA ILE A 61 -17.62 9.71 -12.91
C ILE A 61 -18.16 8.45 -12.19
N PRO A 62 -19.15 7.70 -12.73
CA PRO A 62 -19.63 6.47 -12.09
C PRO A 62 -18.59 5.36 -12.06
N LEU A 63 -17.74 5.28 -13.09
CA LEU A 63 -16.64 4.32 -13.15
C LEU A 63 -15.66 4.53 -11.99
N LEU A 64 -15.27 5.77 -11.71
CA LEU A 64 -14.38 6.11 -10.60
C LEU A 64 -15.00 5.73 -9.25
N ALA A 65 -16.31 5.98 -9.04
CA ALA A 65 -17.00 5.59 -7.82
C ALA A 65 -16.94 4.07 -7.56
N ILE A 66 -17.07 3.28 -8.62
CA ILE A 66 -17.04 1.81 -8.54
C ILE A 66 -15.60 1.29 -8.33
N VAL A 67 -14.60 1.88 -8.98
CA VAL A 67 -13.19 1.53 -8.74
C VAL A 67 -12.81 1.80 -7.28
N VAL A 68 -13.23 2.93 -6.72
CA VAL A 68 -13.00 3.25 -5.29
C VAL A 68 -13.66 2.22 -4.38
N ARG A 69 -14.88 1.76 -4.70
CA ARG A 69 -15.52 0.64 -3.99
C ARG A 69 -14.65 -0.62 -4.09
N PHE A 70 -14.43 -1.14 -5.29
CA PHE A 70 -13.84 -2.48 -5.49
C PHE A 70 -12.35 -2.56 -5.17
N ALA A 71 -11.66 -1.43 -5.04
CA ALA A 71 -10.29 -1.40 -4.57
C ALA A 71 -10.14 -1.97 -3.14
N ASN A 72 -11.24 -2.28 -2.44
CA ASN A 72 -11.26 -2.95 -1.13
C ASN A 72 -10.34 -2.22 -0.13
N ILE A 73 -10.20 -0.91 -0.33
CA ILE A 73 -9.37 -0.08 0.52
C ILE A 73 -10.22 0.10 1.77
N ASP A 74 -9.75 -0.53 2.84
CA ASP A 74 -10.31 -0.30 4.16
C ASP A 74 -10.41 1.22 4.35
N GLN A 75 -11.60 1.71 4.70
CA GLN A 75 -11.94 3.14 4.73
C GLN A 75 -10.92 3.90 5.59
N GLN A 76 -10.44 3.24 6.64
CA GLN A 76 -9.39 3.69 7.54
C GLN A 76 -8.01 3.80 6.86
N THR A 77 -7.67 2.85 5.98
CA THR A 77 -6.42 2.84 5.21
C THR A 77 -6.45 3.88 4.07
N LEU A 78 -7.60 4.09 3.42
CA LEU A 78 -7.77 5.15 2.42
C LEU A 78 -7.57 6.51 3.06
N ASN A 79 -8.25 6.76 4.19
CA ASN A 79 -8.14 8.01 4.95
C ASN A 79 -6.71 8.25 5.41
N ALA A 80 -6.03 7.21 5.92
CA ALA A 80 -4.62 7.32 6.29
C ALA A 80 -3.72 7.65 5.10
N ASN A 81 -3.96 7.08 3.91
CA ASN A 81 -3.16 7.35 2.71
C ASN A 81 -3.45 8.72 2.10
N VAL A 82 -4.71 9.18 2.13
CA VAL A 82 -5.09 10.53 1.69
C VAL A 82 -4.55 11.58 2.65
N ALA A 83 -4.64 11.36 3.97
CA ALA A 83 -4.02 12.20 4.97
C ALA A 83 -2.49 12.28 4.78
N ARG A 84 -1.83 11.15 4.49
CA ARG A 84 -0.40 11.11 4.14
C ARG A 84 -0.08 11.94 2.90
N PHE A 85 -0.90 11.82 1.85
CA PHE A 85 -0.72 12.60 0.61
C PHE A 85 -0.88 14.10 0.86
N LEU A 86 -1.92 14.52 1.57
CA LEU A 86 -2.21 15.92 1.87
C LEU A 86 -1.16 16.54 2.83
N ALA A 87 -0.69 15.77 3.81
CA ALA A 87 0.39 16.17 4.70
C ALA A 87 1.72 16.35 3.94
N THR A 88 1.99 15.55 2.91
CA THR A 88 3.17 15.69 2.03
C THR A 88 3.19 17.05 1.31
N TYR A 89 2.02 17.67 1.10
CA TYR A 89 1.87 18.99 0.48
C TYR A 89 1.57 20.12 1.49
N GLY A 90 1.71 19.87 2.79
CA GLY A 90 1.62 20.91 3.83
C GLY A 90 0.19 21.34 4.20
N VAL A 91 -0.84 20.56 3.85
CA VAL A 91 -2.22 20.84 4.25
C VAL A 91 -2.47 20.20 5.62
N THR A 92 -2.56 21.02 6.68
CA THR A 92 -2.73 20.56 8.08
C THR A 92 -4.19 20.44 8.52
N GLU A 93 -5.12 21.18 7.90
CA GLU A 93 -6.56 21.10 8.18
C GLU A 93 -7.24 20.12 7.21
N THR A 94 -7.08 18.82 7.48
CA THR A 94 -7.65 17.76 6.62
C THR A 94 -8.95 17.17 7.16
N ALA A 95 -9.36 17.55 8.38
CA ALA A 95 -10.52 16.98 9.07
C ALA A 95 -11.83 17.14 8.29
N GLU A 96 -12.07 18.32 7.70
CA GLU A 96 -13.29 18.60 6.93
C GLU A 96 -13.28 17.88 5.56
N LEU A 97 -12.10 17.74 4.93
CA LEU A 97 -11.94 16.96 3.72
C LEU A 97 -12.13 15.45 3.97
N LEU A 98 -11.62 14.95 5.09
CA LEU A 98 -11.74 13.55 5.49
C LEU A 98 -13.17 13.22 5.96
N SER A 99 -13.88 14.15 6.60
CA SER A 99 -15.29 13.96 6.98
C SER A 99 -16.20 13.91 5.75
N ILE A 100 -15.96 14.77 4.75
CA ILE A 100 -16.64 14.71 3.45
C ILE A 100 -16.34 13.38 2.75
N LEU A 101 -15.09 12.92 2.76
CA LEU A 101 -14.69 11.62 2.23
C LEU A 101 -15.42 10.47 2.92
N ASN A 102 -15.53 10.52 4.26
CA ASN A 102 -16.25 9.52 5.04
C ASN A 102 -17.75 9.52 4.75
N GLU A 103 -18.39 10.69 4.64
CA GLU A 103 -19.81 10.77 4.31
C GLU A 103 -20.11 10.23 2.89
N ILE A 104 -19.22 10.51 1.92
CA ILE A 104 -19.30 9.95 0.56
C ILE A 104 -19.18 8.42 0.59
N LEU A 105 -18.27 7.90 1.40
CA LEU A 105 -17.99 6.46 1.51
C LEU A 105 -19.03 5.71 2.36
N GLU A 106 -19.68 6.34 3.33
CA GLU A 106 -20.72 5.73 4.15
C GLU A 106 -22.06 5.64 3.38
N ARG A 107 -22.40 6.70 2.62
CA ARG A 107 -23.51 6.64 1.66
C ARG A 107 -23.22 5.73 0.46
N SER A 108 -21.97 5.27 0.30
CA SER A 108 -21.50 4.41 -0.79
C SER A 108 -22.25 3.09 -0.90
N GLN A 109 -22.77 2.48 0.17
CA GLN A 109 -23.46 1.18 0.00
C GLN A 109 -24.74 1.28 -0.85
N ALA A 110 -25.54 2.34 -0.67
CA ALA A 110 -26.70 2.63 -1.51
C ALA A 110 -26.31 3.27 -2.85
N ILE A 111 -25.25 4.10 -2.85
CA ILE A 111 -24.72 4.75 -4.05
C ILE A 111 -23.98 3.77 -4.98
N ALA A 112 -23.42 2.67 -4.48
CA ALA A 112 -22.67 1.70 -5.27
C ALA A 112 -23.60 0.84 -6.11
N SER A 113 -24.76 0.43 -5.57
CA SER A 113 -25.77 -0.31 -6.32
C SER A 113 -26.48 0.58 -7.35
N ALA A 114 -26.88 1.80 -6.95
CA ALA A 114 -27.47 2.78 -7.86
C ALA A 114 -26.44 3.27 -8.92
N GLY A 115 -25.20 3.50 -8.50
CA GLY A 115 -24.08 3.91 -9.33
C GLY A 115 -23.61 2.84 -10.31
N PHE A 116 -23.74 1.56 -9.94
CA PHE A 116 -23.51 0.44 -10.85
C PHE A 116 -24.54 0.41 -11.99
N ILE A 117 -25.82 0.56 -11.67
CA ILE A 117 -26.89 0.65 -12.67
C ILE A 117 -26.67 1.88 -13.57
N PHE A 118 -26.33 3.02 -12.97
CA PHE A 118 -26.04 4.25 -13.71
C PHE A 118 -24.78 4.15 -14.57
N MET A 119 -23.73 3.46 -14.11
CA MET A 119 -22.52 3.17 -14.90
C MET A 119 -22.89 2.34 -16.13
N ILE A 120 -23.67 1.27 -15.95
CA ILE A 120 -24.13 0.41 -17.04
C ILE A 120 -24.92 1.23 -18.08
N TYR A 121 -25.82 2.10 -17.60
CA TYR A 121 -26.60 2.99 -18.45
C TYR A 121 -25.70 3.98 -19.22
N SER A 122 -24.76 4.63 -18.53
CA SER A 122 -23.86 5.63 -19.09
C SER A 122 -22.90 5.03 -20.13
N ALA A 123 -22.32 3.87 -19.81
CA ALA A 123 -21.44 3.12 -20.71
C ALA A 123 -22.17 2.66 -21.98
N THR A 124 -23.41 2.20 -21.83
CA THR A 124 -24.28 1.87 -22.96
C THR A 124 -24.54 3.09 -23.85
N ASN A 125 -24.83 4.23 -23.23
CA ASN A 125 -25.12 5.47 -23.95
C ASN A 125 -23.88 5.99 -24.71
N LEU A 126 -22.70 5.88 -24.11
CA LEU A 126 -21.43 6.21 -24.75
C LEU A 126 -21.17 5.37 -26.00
N ILE A 127 -21.29 4.03 -25.89
CA ILE A 127 -21.06 3.16 -27.04
C ILE A 127 -22.10 3.43 -28.13
N ARG A 128 -23.35 3.69 -27.76
CA ARG A 128 -24.41 4.06 -28.72
C ARG A 128 -24.04 5.33 -29.49
N ASN A 129 -23.66 6.40 -28.80
CA ASN A 129 -23.26 7.66 -29.43
C ASN A 129 -22.02 7.51 -30.32
N LEU A 130 -21.08 6.67 -29.90
CA LEU A 130 -19.88 6.34 -30.66
C LEU A 130 -20.22 5.54 -31.92
N GLU A 131 -21.06 4.50 -31.80
CA GLU A 131 -21.50 3.68 -32.92
C GLU A 131 -22.33 4.49 -33.92
N ASP A 132 -23.26 5.32 -33.45
CA ASP A 132 -24.08 6.17 -34.31
C ASP A 132 -23.23 7.22 -35.05
N SER A 133 -22.20 7.75 -34.39
CA SER A 133 -21.23 8.65 -35.03
C SER A 133 -20.41 7.93 -36.12
N PHE A 134 -19.94 6.71 -35.85
CA PHE A 134 -19.22 5.91 -36.86
C PHE A 134 -20.11 5.43 -38.00
N ASN A 135 -21.32 4.96 -37.70
CA ASN A 135 -22.30 4.52 -38.70
C ASN A 135 -22.67 5.68 -39.64
N PHE A 136 -22.75 6.90 -39.12
CA PHE A 136 -22.97 8.10 -39.92
C PHE A 136 -21.76 8.41 -40.82
N ILE A 137 -20.54 8.48 -40.28
CA ILE A 137 -19.31 8.79 -41.03
C ILE A 137 -19.06 7.74 -42.14
N TYR A 138 -19.19 6.45 -41.81
CA TYR A 138 -18.98 5.34 -42.74
C TYR A 138 -20.22 4.98 -43.58
N ARG A 139 -21.34 5.68 -43.37
CA ARG A 139 -22.60 5.52 -44.13
C ARG A 139 -23.10 4.07 -44.12
N ALA A 140 -22.98 3.40 -42.97
CA ALA A 140 -23.42 2.02 -42.79
C ALA A 140 -24.97 1.95 -42.88
N ARG A 141 -25.50 1.16 -43.83
CA ARG A 141 -26.95 1.10 -44.15
C ARG A 141 -27.81 0.26 -43.21
N ARG A 142 -27.24 -0.51 -42.28
CA ARG A 142 -27.99 -1.49 -41.47
C ARG A 142 -27.81 -1.23 -39.98
N ASN A 143 -28.81 -0.60 -39.37
CA ASN A 143 -28.90 -0.52 -37.92
C ASN A 143 -29.27 -1.89 -37.37
N ARG A 144 -28.37 -2.49 -36.58
CA ARG A 144 -28.70 -3.68 -35.80
C ARG A 144 -29.78 -3.29 -34.76
N PRO A 145 -30.71 -4.20 -34.40
CA PRO A 145 -31.72 -3.89 -33.39
C PRO A 145 -31.06 -3.45 -32.08
N LEU A 146 -31.62 -2.41 -31.45
CA LEU A 146 -31.07 -1.77 -30.25
C LEU A 146 -30.78 -2.79 -29.13
N VAL A 147 -31.66 -3.79 -28.99
CA VAL A 147 -31.54 -4.87 -27.98
C VAL A 147 -30.31 -5.76 -28.26
N TYR A 148 -30.03 -6.10 -29.52
CA TYR A 148 -28.88 -6.93 -29.87
C TYR A 148 -27.55 -6.20 -29.64
N ARG A 149 -27.52 -4.89 -29.96
CA ARG A 149 -26.41 -4.00 -29.63
C ARG A 149 -26.21 -3.91 -28.12
N PHE A 150 -27.29 -3.66 -27.38
CA PHE A 150 -27.28 -3.60 -25.92
C PHE A 150 -26.72 -4.88 -25.29
N SER A 151 -27.21 -6.06 -25.69
CA SER A 151 -26.73 -7.34 -25.17
C SER A 151 -25.24 -7.57 -25.46
N LEU A 152 -24.77 -7.26 -26.68
CA LEU A 152 -23.34 -7.41 -27.03
C LEU A 152 -22.45 -6.44 -26.25
N TYR A 153 -22.90 -5.21 -26.01
CA TYR A 153 -22.14 -4.20 -25.27
C TYR A 153 -22.08 -4.50 -23.78
N ILE A 154 -23.22 -4.88 -23.18
CA ILE A 154 -23.26 -5.34 -21.80
C ILE A 154 -22.42 -6.59 -21.62
N ALA A 155 -22.48 -7.55 -22.54
CA ALA A 155 -21.65 -8.75 -22.50
C ALA A 155 -20.16 -8.38 -22.47
N SER A 156 -19.68 -7.48 -23.33
CA SER A 156 -18.28 -7.03 -23.29
C SER A 156 -17.91 -6.33 -21.98
N PHE A 157 -18.80 -5.50 -21.44
CA PHE A 157 -18.56 -4.79 -20.17
C PHE A 157 -18.61 -5.68 -18.92
N VAL A 158 -19.32 -6.81 -18.97
CA VAL A 158 -19.36 -7.77 -17.85
C VAL A 158 -18.27 -8.81 -18.00
N VAL A 159 -18.14 -9.40 -19.19
CA VAL A 159 -17.19 -10.49 -19.46
C VAL A 159 -15.75 -10.01 -19.35
N LEU A 160 -15.39 -8.84 -19.88
CA LEU A 160 -14.00 -8.39 -19.89
C LEU A 160 -13.46 -8.14 -18.46
N PRO A 161 -14.13 -7.37 -17.57
CA PRO A 161 -13.65 -7.20 -16.20
C PRO A 161 -13.67 -8.50 -15.41
N VAL A 162 -14.72 -9.32 -15.53
CA VAL A 162 -14.79 -10.63 -14.85
C VAL A 162 -13.64 -11.53 -15.31
N PHE A 163 -13.33 -11.56 -16.61
CA PHE A 163 -12.22 -12.32 -17.15
C PHE A 163 -10.86 -11.80 -16.66
N ILE A 164 -10.65 -10.49 -16.58
CA ILE A 164 -9.41 -9.89 -16.04
C ILE A 164 -9.26 -10.22 -14.55
N ILE A 165 -10.31 -10.03 -13.75
CA ILE A 165 -10.30 -10.30 -12.31
C ILE A 165 -10.07 -11.79 -12.05
N SER A 166 -10.76 -12.66 -12.79
CA SER A 166 -10.63 -14.11 -12.65
C SER A 166 -9.26 -14.60 -13.10
N SER A 167 -8.73 -14.08 -14.21
CA SER A 167 -7.39 -14.43 -14.69
C SER A 167 -6.30 -13.95 -13.73
N TYR A 168 -6.43 -12.74 -13.17
CA TYR A 168 -5.53 -12.26 -12.12
C TYR A 168 -5.56 -13.16 -10.89
N GLY A 169 -6.75 -13.53 -10.41
CA GLY A 169 -6.91 -14.47 -9.30
C GLY A 169 -6.27 -15.83 -9.59
N ALA A 170 -6.52 -16.39 -10.78
CA ALA A 170 -5.94 -17.66 -11.21
C ALA A 170 -4.41 -17.60 -11.29
N VAL A 171 -3.85 -16.55 -11.90
CA VAL A 171 -2.40 -16.33 -11.98
C VAL A 171 -1.81 -16.20 -10.58
N LYS A 172 -2.45 -15.46 -9.66
CA LYS A 172 -2.00 -15.32 -8.27
C LYS A 172 -1.99 -16.68 -7.54
N LEU A 173 -3.02 -17.50 -7.73
CA LEU A 173 -3.08 -18.85 -7.16
C LEU A 173 -1.96 -19.74 -7.71
N MET A 174 -1.69 -19.69 -9.02
CA MET A 174 -0.59 -20.43 -9.63
C MET A 174 0.77 -19.94 -9.13
N LEU A 175 0.98 -18.63 -9.07
CA LEU A 175 2.21 -18.03 -8.55
C LEU A 175 2.45 -18.45 -7.10
N ASN A 176 1.43 -18.42 -6.24
CA ASN A 176 1.54 -18.86 -4.84
C ASN A 176 1.98 -20.33 -4.67
N GLN A 177 1.75 -21.19 -5.67
CA GLN A 177 2.22 -22.58 -5.62
C GLN A 177 3.71 -22.72 -5.98
N ILE A 178 4.23 -21.80 -6.80
CA ILE A 178 5.59 -21.86 -7.36
C ILE A 178 6.56 -20.98 -6.56
N THR A 179 6.08 -19.86 -6.00
CA THR A 179 6.87 -19.03 -5.11
C THR A 179 7.13 -19.78 -3.81
N PRO A 180 8.39 -19.92 -3.37
CA PRO A 180 8.68 -20.50 -2.06
C PRO A 180 7.95 -19.71 -0.97
N ALA A 181 7.63 -20.37 0.14
CA ALA A 181 6.99 -19.70 1.26
C ALA A 181 7.89 -18.55 1.73
N ASP A 182 7.41 -17.32 1.56
CA ASP A 182 8.05 -16.11 2.10
C ASP A 182 8.00 -16.19 3.64
N PHE A 183 9.04 -16.78 4.22
CA PHE A 183 9.23 -16.76 5.67
C PHE A 183 9.70 -15.37 6.08
N THR A 184 8.91 -14.70 6.92
CA THR A 184 9.15 -13.32 7.34
C THR A 184 9.93 -13.23 8.63
N HIS A 185 9.70 -14.18 9.55
CA HIS A 185 10.30 -14.17 10.87
C HIS A 185 10.36 -15.58 11.46
N ILE A 186 11.39 -15.84 12.26
CA ILE A 186 11.54 -17.10 12.99
C ILE A 186 11.85 -16.79 14.45
N VAL A 187 11.16 -17.48 15.36
CA VAL A 187 11.44 -17.41 16.80
C VAL A 187 11.58 -18.82 17.37
N SER A 188 12.41 -19.00 18.39
CA SER A 188 12.58 -20.29 19.06
C SER A 188 12.00 -20.22 20.46
N VAL A 189 11.11 -21.15 20.79
CA VAL A 189 10.50 -21.26 22.12
C VAL A 189 10.59 -22.71 22.56
N ASN A 190 11.33 -22.98 23.65
CA ASN A 190 11.50 -24.33 24.21
C ASN A 190 11.95 -25.40 23.20
N GLY A 191 12.92 -25.03 22.34
CA GLY A 191 13.45 -25.94 21.30
C GLY A 191 12.54 -26.14 20.09
N LYS A 192 11.33 -25.58 20.09
CA LYS A 192 10.41 -25.53 18.95
C LYS A 192 10.57 -24.21 18.23
N LYS A 193 10.92 -24.25 16.94
CA LYS A 193 11.03 -23.03 16.12
C LYS A 193 9.69 -22.71 15.49
N TRP A 194 9.21 -21.49 15.68
CA TRP A 194 8.02 -20.93 15.07
C TRP A 194 8.43 -20.06 13.91
N ILE A 195 7.82 -20.27 12.75
CA ILE A 195 8.14 -19.58 11.50
C ILE A 195 6.86 -18.92 11.00
N ALA A 196 6.86 -17.60 10.91
CA ALA A 196 5.79 -16.83 10.30
C ALA A 196 6.07 -16.63 8.82
N GLY A 197 5.02 -16.57 8.01
CA GLY A 197 5.12 -16.26 6.59
C GLY A 197 4.06 -15.29 6.10
N ASN A 198 4.32 -14.65 4.96
CA ASN A 198 3.43 -13.69 4.31
C ASN A 198 2.10 -14.28 3.82
N ASN A 199 1.95 -15.60 3.84
CA ASN A 199 0.69 -16.31 3.56
C ASN A 199 -0.14 -16.59 4.82
N GLY A 200 0.30 -16.06 5.98
CA GLY A 200 -0.26 -16.25 7.31
C GLY A 200 -0.27 -17.68 7.81
N VAL A 201 0.52 -18.54 7.17
CA VAL A 201 0.72 -19.90 7.65
C VAL A 201 1.83 -19.85 8.68
N LEU A 202 1.44 -19.95 9.95
CA LEU A 202 2.39 -20.19 11.03
C LEU A 202 2.85 -21.66 10.92
N ARG A 203 4.16 -21.88 10.87
CA ARG A 203 4.73 -23.23 10.83
C ARG A 203 5.58 -23.45 12.06
N THR A 204 5.65 -24.70 12.49
CA THR A 204 6.52 -25.06 13.59
C THR A 204 7.45 -26.16 13.19
N LEU A 205 8.72 -26.01 13.53
CA LEU A 205 9.76 -26.99 13.30
C LEU A 205 10.18 -27.56 14.65
N GLN A 206 9.95 -28.86 14.83
CA GLN A 206 10.35 -29.62 16.01
C GLN A 206 10.89 -30.97 15.55
N SER A 207 12.08 -31.37 16.05
CA SER A 207 12.69 -32.67 15.71
C SER A 207 12.84 -32.96 14.21
N GLY A 208 12.98 -31.91 13.38
CA GLY A 208 13.11 -32.02 11.92
C GLY A 208 11.79 -32.06 11.14
N GLU A 209 10.64 -32.14 11.81
CA GLU A 209 9.32 -32.14 11.18
C GLU A 209 8.73 -30.72 11.15
N LEU A 210 8.30 -30.27 9.97
CA LEU A 210 7.67 -28.97 9.76
C LEU A 210 6.15 -29.12 9.72
N THR A 211 5.47 -28.75 10.81
CA THR A 211 4.02 -28.84 10.91
C THR A 211 3.37 -27.48 10.66
N ARG A 212 2.30 -27.46 9.86
CA ARG A 212 1.46 -26.27 9.68
C ARG A 212 0.56 -26.05 10.89
N VAL A 213 0.47 -24.80 11.35
CA VAL A 213 -0.48 -24.35 12.36
C VAL A 213 -1.46 -23.40 11.67
N ASP A 214 -2.72 -23.83 11.56
CA ASP A 214 -3.78 -22.93 11.13
C ASP A 214 -4.25 -22.11 12.34
N LEU A 215 -4.07 -20.79 12.27
CA LEU A 215 -4.46 -19.90 13.36
C LEU A 215 -5.98 -19.76 13.44
N HIS A 216 -6.69 -19.89 12.33
CA HIS A 216 -8.15 -19.76 12.33
C HIS A 216 -8.81 -20.76 13.29
N ASP A 217 -8.32 -22.00 13.32
CA ASP A 217 -8.91 -23.06 14.13
C ASP A 217 -8.48 -23.01 15.60
N LYS A 218 -7.46 -22.20 15.92
CA LYS A 218 -6.88 -22.10 17.27
C LYS A 218 -7.18 -20.79 18.00
N ILE A 219 -7.78 -19.83 17.32
CA ILE A 219 -8.19 -18.57 17.93
C ILE A 219 -9.43 -18.82 18.79
N ALA A 220 -9.35 -18.41 20.05
CA ALA A 220 -10.48 -18.39 20.96
C ALA A 220 -11.41 -17.24 20.59
N TYR A 221 -12.32 -17.47 19.63
CA TYR A 221 -13.31 -16.46 19.21
C TYR A 221 -14.32 -16.12 20.30
N ASP A 222 -14.49 -16.97 21.30
CA ASP A 222 -15.31 -16.80 22.49
C ASP A 222 -14.63 -15.95 23.57
N ALA A 223 -13.32 -15.70 23.46
CA ALA A 223 -12.59 -14.87 24.40
C ALA A 223 -13.21 -13.45 24.48
N PRO A 224 -13.24 -12.86 25.69
CA PRO A 224 -13.76 -11.50 25.88
C PRO A 224 -12.97 -10.54 25.00
N PHE A 225 -13.68 -9.75 24.19
CA PHE A 225 -13.04 -8.73 23.37
C PHE A 225 -12.35 -7.72 24.28
N ARG A 226 -11.04 -7.57 24.09
CA ARG A 226 -10.22 -6.61 24.82
C ARG A 226 -9.75 -5.55 23.83
N ASP A 227 -10.28 -4.37 23.99
CA ASP A 227 -9.93 -3.16 23.27
C ASP A 227 -9.17 -2.22 24.19
N VAL A 228 -8.11 -1.63 23.67
CA VAL A 228 -7.41 -0.56 24.38
C VAL A 228 -7.34 0.66 23.49
N PHE A 229 -7.77 1.75 24.09
CA PHE A 229 -7.95 3.04 23.47
C PHE A 229 -6.87 4.00 23.95
N PHE A 230 -6.24 4.68 22.99
CA PHE A 230 -5.25 5.72 23.23
C PHE A 230 -5.76 7.07 22.75
N ASP A 231 -5.96 8.00 23.67
CA ASP A 231 -6.16 9.42 23.36
C ASP A 231 -4.79 10.10 23.27
N LEU A 232 -4.37 10.42 22.04
CA LEU A 232 -3.06 10.97 21.76
C LEU A 232 -2.91 12.45 22.12
N ASN A 233 -4.01 13.18 22.36
CA ASN A 233 -3.95 14.59 22.75
C ASN A 233 -3.89 14.73 24.27
N ASN A 234 -4.64 13.90 24.97
CA ASN A 234 -4.69 13.92 26.44
C ASN A 234 -3.73 12.91 27.10
N ASN A 235 -3.03 12.11 26.28
CA ASN A 235 -2.13 11.04 26.70
C ASN A 235 -2.77 10.08 27.72
N ARG A 236 -4.04 9.72 27.47
CA ARG A 236 -4.79 8.77 28.31
C ARG A 236 -4.91 7.44 27.58
N SER A 237 -4.76 6.36 28.34
CA SER A 237 -4.92 4.99 27.86
C SER A 237 -5.90 4.24 28.76
N GLY A 238 -6.70 3.37 28.18
CA GLY A 238 -7.65 2.55 28.93
C GLY A 238 -8.59 1.75 28.03
N PRO A 239 -9.52 0.98 28.61
CA PRO A 239 -10.61 0.39 27.85
C PRO A 239 -11.39 1.47 27.09
N THR A 240 -11.91 1.16 25.90
CA THR A 240 -12.60 2.17 25.08
C THR A 240 -13.78 2.79 25.82
N TRP A 241 -14.53 2.01 26.59
CA TRP A 241 -15.66 2.52 27.36
C TRP A 241 -15.26 3.53 28.45
N GLU A 242 -14.05 3.43 28.99
CA GLU A 242 -13.56 4.35 30.03
C GLU A 242 -13.09 5.68 29.44
N ILE A 243 -12.46 5.64 28.25
CA ILE A 243 -11.85 6.82 27.64
C ILE A 243 -12.77 7.50 26.64
N ALA A 244 -13.40 6.72 25.75
CA ALA A 244 -14.30 7.22 24.72
C ALA A 244 -15.77 7.30 25.20
N GLY A 245 -16.13 6.67 26.32
CA GLY A 245 -17.52 6.62 26.80
C GLY A 245 -18.42 5.70 25.98
N GLU A 246 -17.85 4.94 25.04
CA GLU A 246 -18.55 4.04 24.13
C GLU A 246 -17.93 2.64 24.19
N ASN A 247 -18.77 1.61 24.07
CA ASN A 247 -18.27 0.24 23.90
C ASN A 247 -17.93 0.01 22.44
N MET A 248 -16.67 -0.31 22.14
CA MET A 248 -16.32 -0.74 20.80
C MET A 248 -16.99 -2.09 20.52
N GLN A 249 -17.76 -2.17 19.44
CA GLN A 249 -18.32 -3.45 19.00
C GLN A 249 -17.18 -4.38 18.60
N LYS A 250 -17.23 -5.63 19.08
CA LYS A 250 -16.27 -6.67 18.73
C LYS A 250 -16.23 -6.79 17.20
N PRO A 251 -15.12 -6.43 16.53
CA PRO A 251 -15.05 -6.51 15.09
C PRO A 251 -15.03 -7.97 14.65
N GLU A 252 -15.74 -8.28 13.57
CA GLU A 252 -15.73 -9.59 12.95
C GLU A 252 -14.37 -9.80 12.27
N ILE A 253 -13.55 -10.72 12.80
CA ILE A 253 -12.25 -11.05 12.20
C ILE A 253 -12.50 -11.85 10.93
N GLN A 254 -12.07 -11.31 9.79
CA GLN A 254 -12.11 -12.05 8.54
C GLN A 254 -10.86 -12.93 8.43
N LYS A 255 -10.98 -14.06 7.73
CA LYS A 255 -9.82 -14.93 7.46
C LYS A 255 -8.68 -14.17 6.78
N SER A 256 -8.99 -13.15 5.96
CA SER A 256 -8.03 -12.23 5.35
C SER A 256 -7.08 -11.58 6.34
N ASP A 257 -7.55 -11.26 7.54
CA ASP A 257 -6.77 -10.51 8.54
C ASP A 257 -5.69 -11.37 9.19
N LEU A 258 -5.84 -12.70 9.11
CA LEU A 258 -4.91 -13.68 9.65
C LEU A 258 -3.85 -14.11 8.62
N TYR A 259 -4.02 -13.74 7.34
CA TYR A 259 -3.13 -14.18 6.26
C TYR A 259 -1.87 -13.32 6.07
N GLN A 260 -1.63 -12.30 6.90
CA GLN A 260 -0.49 -11.38 6.74
C GLN A 260 0.33 -11.22 8.02
N LEU A 261 0.83 -12.32 8.57
CA LEU A 261 1.70 -12.27 9.75
C LEU A 261 3.05 -11.63 9.39
N SER A 262 3.44 -10.58 10.12
CA SER A 262 4.65 -9.81 9.83
C SER A 262 5.82 -10.19 10.75
N ARG A 263 5.56 -10.21 12.05
CA ARG A 263 6.57 -10.26 13.10
C ARG A 263 6.11 -11.09 14.29
N MET A 264 7.07 -11.64 15.01
CA MET A 264 6.82 -12.42 16.22
C MET A 264 7.81 -12.04 17.31
N ALA A 265 7.35 -12.03 18.54
CA ALA A 265 8.20 -11.88 19.72
C ALA A 265 7.89 -12.98 20.74
N VAL A 266 8.87 -13.23 21.61
CA VAL A 266 8.77 -14.20 22.70
C VAL A 266 8.92 -13.43 24.01
N GLY A 267 7.89 -13.50 24.84
CA GLY A 267 7.92 -12.94 26.19
C GLY A 267 8.77 -13.79 27.15
N ILE A 268 9.07 -13.22 28.32
CA ILE A 268 9.93 -13.84 29.35
C ILE A 268 9.39 -15.20 29.80
N HIS A 269 8.07 -15.34 29.89
CA HIS A 269 7.41 -16.57 30.31
C HIS A 269 7.16 -17.56 29.16
N ASN A 270 7.87 -17.42 28.04
CA ASN A 270 7.68 -18.19 26.81
C ASN A 270 6.30 -17.97 26.14
N GLU A 271 5.71 -16.80 26.36
CA GLU A 271 4.50 -16.35 25.67
C GLU A 271 4.84 -15.96 24.23
N LEU A 272 3.99 -16.33 23.29
CA LEU A 272 4.16 -16.02 21.87
C LEU A 272 3.29 -14.84 21.49
N TYR A 273 3.89 -13.87 20.83
CA TYR A 273 3.20 -12.72 20.26
C TYR A 273 3.42 -12.70 18.76
N VAL A 274 2.36 -12.48 18.01
CA VAL A 274 2.40 -12.41 16.55
C VAL A 274 1.60 -11.20 16.12
N ILE A 275 2.19 -10.38 15.25
CA ILE A 275 1.49 -9.24 14.65
C ILE A 275 1.06 -9.59 13.24
N SER A 276 -0.16 -9.20 12.89
CA SER A 276 -0.60 -9.11 11.50
C SER A 276 -0.40 -7.70 10.96
N ARG A 277 -0.11 -7.59 9.66
CA ARG A 277 -0.05 -6.31 8.92
C ARG A 277 -1.37 -5.53 8.97
N THR A 278 -2.48 -6.19 9.30
CA THR A 278 -3.79 -5.54 9.50
C THR A 278 -3.94 -4.87 10.87
N GLY A 279 -2.91 -4.89 11.71
CA GLY A 279 -2.92 -4.27 13.04
C GLY A 279 -3.50 -5.15 14.14
N LEU A 280 -3.65 -6.46 13.89
CA LEU A 280 -4.01 -7.44 14.92
C LEU A 280 -2.78 -7.89 15.69
N LEU A 281 -2.89 -7.89 17.02
CA LEU A 281 -1.93 -8.51 17.91
C LEU A 281 -2.52 -9.84 18.39
N LEU A 282 -1.89 -10.94 18.01
CA LEU A 282 -2.23 -12.29 18.44
C LEU A 282 -1.28 -12.70 19.58
N LEU A 283 -1.86 -13.24 20.66
CA LEU A 283 -1.14 -13.69 21.84
C LEU A 283 -1.43 -15.16 22.09
N SER A 284 -0.41 -15.92 22.45
CA SER A 284 -0.58 -17.27 22.98
C SER A 284 0.23 -17.45 24.26
N LYS A 285 -0.49 -17.72 25.35
CA LYS A 285 0.09 -17.97 26.68
C LYS A 285 0.46 -19.42 26.93
N ASP A 286 -0.15 -20.33 26.18
CA ASP A 286 -0.01 -21.78 26.34
C ASP A 286 0.91 -22.41 25.28
N ARG A 287 1.87 -21.61 24.79
CA ARG A 287 2.89 -22.06 23.82
C ARG A 287 2.29 -22.47 22.47
N GLY A 288 1.24 -21.77 22.04
CA GLY A 288 0.62 -21.88 20.72
C GLY A 288 -0.47 -22.93 20.59
N GLN A 289 -1.07 -23.37 21.71
CA GLN A 289 -2.26 -24.24 21.68
C GLN A 289 -3.52 -23.41 21.45
N THR A 290 -3.71 -22.34 22.21
CA THR A 290 -4.78 -21.36 22.05
C THR A 290 -4.21 -19.98 21.76
N TRP A 291 -4.97 -19.21 20.99
CA TRP A 291 -4.61 -17.85 20.60
C TRP A 291 -5.71 -16.88 20.97
N GLU A 292 -5.35 -15.83 21.68
CA GLU A 292 -6.18 -14.66 21.92
C GLU A 292 -5.78 -13.55 20.93
N TYR A 293 -6.66 -12.59 20.71
CA TYR A 293 -6.39 -11.46 19.84
C TYR A 293 -6.76 -10.14 20.49
N TYR A 294 -6.01 -9.11 20.14
CA TYR A 294 -6.18 -7.74 20.59
C TYR A 294 -6.21 -6.82 19.39
N LYS A 295 -7.10 -5.83 19.44
CA LYS A 295 -7.12 -4.73 18.48
C LYS A 295 -6.83 -3.44 19.22
N LEU A 296 -5.86 -2.70 18.71
CA LEU A 296 -5.51 -1.39 19.23
C LEU A 296 -6.34 -0.32 18.52
N ALA A 297 -6.82 0.67 19.26
CA ALA A 297 -7.56 1.81 18.73
C ALA A 297 -6.95 3.12 19.22
N PHE A 298 -6.85 4.10 18.32
CA PHE A 298 -6.27 5.40 18.60
C PHE A 298 -7.23 6.52 18.22
N LYS A 299 -7.22 7.58 19.02
CA LYS A 299 -7.92 8.83 18.74
C LYS A 299 -6.91 9.97 18.61
N ILE A 300 -6.91 10.59 17.44
CA ILE A 300 -6.14 11.82 17.16
C ILE A 300 -7.05 13.04 17.25
N ASP A 301 -8.28 12.94 16.75
CA ASP A 301 -9.25 14.05 16.70
C ASP A 301 -10.55 13.67 17.40
N ALA A 302 -11.38 14.66 17.76
CA ALA A 302 -12.56 14.49 18.62
C ALA A 302 -13.55 13.38 18.18
N GLU A 303 -13.59 13.03 16.89
CA GLU A 303 -14.57 12.10 16.32
C GLU A 303 -13.96 10.87 15.62
N THR A 304 -12.63 10.82 15.40
CA THR A 304 -12.04 9.81 14.49
C THR A 304 -11.26 8.72 15.22
N HIS A 305 -11.66 7.48 14.98
CA HIS A 305 -10.99 6.27 15.43
C HIS A 305 -10.05 5.74 14.34
N TYR A 306 -8.78 5.56 14.69
CA TYR A 306 -7.76 5.01 13.79
C TYR A 306 -7.28 3.65 14.28
N SER A 307 -7.29 2.66 13.38
CA SER A 307 -6.52 1.42 13.59
C SER A 307 -5.04 1.73 13.28
N PRO A 308 -4.11 1.43 14.20
CA PRO A 308 -2.69 1.70 13.97
C PRO A 308 -2.12 0.69 12.97
N LEU A 309 -1.11 1.13 12.21
CA LEU A 309 -0.21 0.19 11.56
C LEU A 309 0.84 -0.24 12.59
N ILE A 310 0.90 -1.54 12.90
CA ILE A 310 1.94 -2.08 13.78
C ILE A 310 3.08 -2.62 12.89
N SER A 311 4.21 -1.92 12.89
CA SER A 311 5.36 -2.25 12.04
C SER A 311 6.22 -3.36 12.64
N ASP A 312 6.40 -3.34 13.96
CA ASP A 312 7.29 -4.28 14.64
C ASP A 312 6.90 -4.51 16.11
N ILE A 313 7.44 -5.60 16.68
CA ILE A 313 7.31 -5.94 18.10
C ILE A 313 8.66 -6.35 18.67
N TYR A 314 8.97 -5.79 19.82
CA TYR A 314 10.15 -6.15 20.59
C TYR A 314 9.76 -6.54 22.01
N ALA A 315 10.25 -7.69 22.49
CA ALA A 315 10.03 -8.14 23.85
C ALA A 315 11.24 -7.82 24.73
N ARG A 316 11.05 -6.91 25.70
CA ARG A 316 12.06 -6.54 26.68
C ARG A 316 12.23 -7.66 27.69
N GLN A 317 13.31 -8.43 27.54
CA GLN A 317 13.60 -9.59 28.38
C GLN A 317 13.83 -9.22 29.85
N ASN A 318 14.19 -7.98 30.16
CA ASN A 318 14.50 -7.54 31.52
C ASN A 318 13.31 -6.94 32.30
N ARG A 319 12.24 -6.50 31.62
CA ARG A 319 11.15 -5.71 32.26
C ARG A 319 9.75 -6.29 32.12
N ASN A 320 9.62 -7.51 31.60
CA ASN A 320 8.34 -8.14 31.25
C ASN A 320 7.41 -7.16 30.52
N GLU A 321 7.93 -6.58 29.44
CA GLU A 321 7.25 -5.53 28.68
C GLU A 321 7.49 -5.75 27.19
N LEU A 322 6.48 -5.47 26.37
CA LEU A 322 6.58 -5.48 24.91
C LEU A 322 6.51 -4.04 24.41
N LEU A 323 7.39 -3.70 23.49
CA LEU A 323 7.34 -2.48 22.73
C LEU A 323 6.72 -2.78 21.37
N LEU A 324 5.57 -2.17 21.08
CA LEU A 324 4.93 -2.25 19.77
C LEU A 324 5.22 -0.95 19.04
N LEU A 325 5.85 -1.05 17.87
CA LEU A 325 6.10 0.09 17.02
C LEU A 325 4.87 0.39 16.18
N VAL A 326 4.23 1.53 16.42
CA VAL A 326 2.97 1.89 15.79
C VAL A 326 3.04 3.20 15.02
N THR A 327 2.31 3.26 13.91
CA THR A 327 2.08 4.48 13.14
C THR A 327 0.58 4.74 13.03
N VAL A 328 0.16 5.94 13.42
CA VAL A 328 -1.24 6.39 13.43
C VAL A 328 -1.30 7.75 12.74
N GLY A 329 -1.92 7.81 11.55
CA GLY A 329 -1.94 9.03 10.74
C GLY A 329 -0.53 9.50 10.39
N SER A 330 -0.17 10.70 10.87
CA SER A 330 1.17 11.31 10.74
C SER A 330 2.06 11.10 11.97
N ARG A 331 1.54 10.53 13.06
CA ARG A 331 2.29 10.28 14.29
C ARG A 331 2.82 8.85 14.30
N SER A 332 4.06 8.69 14.74
CA SER A 332 4.63 7.37 15.00
C SER A 332 5.17 7.33 16.41
N GLY A 333 5.10 6.16 17.02
CA GLY A 333 5.45 6.02 18.42
C GLY A 333 5.56 4.58 18.86
N LEU A 334 5.85 4.42 20.14
CA LEU A 334 5.93 3.14 20.82
C LEU A 334 4.75 2.98 21.74
N VAL A 335 4.09 1.84 21.64
CA VAL A 335 3.11 1.42 22.62
C VAL A 335 3.79 0.43 23.55
N HIS A 336 3.80 0.78 24.83
CA HIS A 336 4.28 -0.07 25.90
C HIS A 336 3.16 -1.01 26.35
N TYR A 337 3.37 -2.30 26.14
CA TYR A 337 2.44 -3.36 26.50
C TYR A 337 2.97 -4.22 27.63
N ARG A 338 2.15 -4.38 28.67
CA ARG A 338 2.47 -5.21 29.84
C ARG A 338 1.70 -6.53 29.79
N PRO A 339 2.38 -7.67 29.55
CA PRO A 339 1.74 -8.99 29.49
C PRO A 339 0.99 -9.39 30.76
N ASP A 340 1.53 -9.05 31.93
CA ASP A 340 0.94 -9.34 33.24
C ASP A 340 -0.42 -8.67 33.44
N GLN A 341 -0.55 -7.43 32.94
CA GLN A 341 -1.81 -6.66 33.02
C GLN A 341 -2.71 -6.85 31.80
N LEU A 342 -2.22 -7.56 30.77
CA LEU A 342 -2.89 -7.78 29.49
C LEU A 342 -3.40 -6.49 28.83
N ARG A 343 -2.67 -5.39 29.05
CA ARG A 343 -3.04 -4.08 28.53
C ARG A 343 -1.79 -3.29 28.13
N PRO A 344 -1.83 -2.59 27.00
CA PRO A 344 -0.93 -1.49 26.78
C PRO A 344 -1.31 -0.32 27.66
N TRP A 345 -0.29 0.32 28.24
CA TRP A 345 -0.46 1.28 29.33
C TRP A 345 0.05 2.67 28.97
N TYR A 346 0.96 2.78 28.01
CA TYR A 346 1.58 4.05 27.65
C TYR A 346 1.91 4.11 26.16
N TYR A 347 1.69 5.29 25.59
CA TYR A 347 2.14 5.62 24.25
C TYR A 347 3.25 6.68 24.36
N GLN A 348 4.42 6.36 23.83
CA GLN A 348 5.54 7.28 23.70
C GLN A 348 5.62 7.77 22.26
N GLU A 349 5.40 9.06 22.03
CA GLU A 349 5.59 9.65 20.70
C GLU A 349 7.08 9.73 20.36
N LEU A 350 7.44 9.38 19.12
CA LEU A 350 8.80 9.46 18.61
C LEU A 350 8.93 10.66 17.66
N PRO A 351 9.44 11.81 18.14
CA PRO A 351 9.53 13.02 17.33
C PRO A 351 10.51 12.86 16.17
N GLY A 352 10.11 13.26 14.96
CA GLY A 352 11.00 13.40 13.80
C GLY A 352 11.17 12.17 12.89
N LEU A 353 10.60 11.02 13.25
CA LEU A 353 10.55 9.78 12.46
C LEU A 353 9.21 9.60 11.71
N PHE A 354 8.57 10.71 11.34
CA PHE A 354 7.22 10.72 10.75
C PHE A 354 7.10 9.99 9.40
N ASP A 355 8.22 9.71 8.72
CA ASP A 355 8.26 9.08 7.41
C ASP A 355 8.74 7.62 7.53
N ARG A 356 7.76 6.72 7.71
CA ARG A 356 7.89 5.25 7.70
C ARG A 356 8.92 4.68 8.69
N ILE A 357 8.44 4.28 9.86
CA ILE A 357 9.23 3.46 10.79
C ILE A 357 9.06 1.98 10.44
N HIS A 358 10.18 1.26 10.43
CA HIS A 358 10.25 -0.09 9.92
C HIS A 358 10.53 -1.15 10.97
N ARG A 359 11.42 -0.86 11.92
CA ARG A 359 11.98 -1.91 12.78
C ARG A 359 12.51 -1.41 14.10
N ILE A 360 12.47 -2.30 15.11
CA ILE A 360 13.25 -2.22 16.34
C ILE A 360 14.34 -3.28 16.27
N ASP A 361 15.60 -2.85 16.28
CA ASP A 361 16.77 -3.74 16.33
C ASP A 361 17.44 -3.64 17.71
N ASP A 362 17.70 -4.79 18.33
CA ASP A 362 18.44 -4.90 19.58
C ASP A 362 19.89 -5.31 19.29
N ILE A 363 20.82 -4.44 19.67
CA ILE A 363 22.25 -4.64 19.45
C ILE A 363 22.89 -5.04 20.78
N ALA A 364 23.44 -6.27 20.79
CA ALA A 364 23.93 -6.97 21.96
C ALA A 364 25.06 -6.24 22.74
N PRO A 365 25.28 -6.59 24.02
CA PRO A 365 26.09 -5.83 24.98
C PRO A 365 27.61 -5.73 24.71
N ASP A 366 28.13 -6.49 23.75
CA ASP A 366 29.57 -6.73 23.59
C ASP A 366 30.19 -5.89 22.45
N ALA A 367 29.46 -4.89 21.94
CA ALA A 367 29.93 -4.00 20.88
C ALA A 367 30.81 -2.87 21.44
N GLU A 368 32.14 -3.01 21.34
CA GLU A 368 33.08 -1.93 21.71
C GLU A 368 33.21 -0.90 20.57
N GLY A 369 32.73 0.33 20.80
CA GLY A 369 32.87 1.43 19.83
C GLY A 369 32.17 2.73 20.23
N PRO A 370 32.22 3.79 19.39
CA PRO A 370 31.50 5.05 19.63
C PRO A 370 29.97 4.90 19.54
N PHE A 371 29.49 3.74 19.11
CA PHE A 371 28.09 3.37 19.02
C PHE A 371 27.77 2.42 20.18
N GLN A 372 26.90 2.87 21.07
CA GLN A 372 26.65 2.21 22.35
C GLN A 372 25.53 1.18 22.20
N ASN A 373 25.63 0.11 23.00
CA ASN A 373 24.59 -0.87 23.24
C ASN A 373 23.22 -0.19 23.40
N GLY A 374 22.21 -0.70 22.72
CA GLY A 374 20.90 -0.07 22.76
C GLY A 374 19.91 -0.58 21.73
N LEU A 375 18.68 -0.09 21.87
CA LEU A 375 17.60 -0.31 20.92
C LEU A 375 17.67 0.73 19.82
N TYR A 376 17.58 0.27 18.58
CA TYR A 376 17.61 1.10 17.39
C TYR A 376 16.25 1.06 16.73
N ILE A 377 15.68 2.24 16.47
CA ILE A 377 14.44 2.36 15.70
C ILE A 377 14.78 2.97 14.36
N THR A 378 14.41 2.25 13.30
CA THR A 378 14.82 2.59 11.94
C THR A 378 13.66 3.09 11.11
N GLY A 379 13.94 4.06 10.25
CA GLY A 379 13.01 4.57 9.26
C GLY A 379 13.70 4.90 7.94
N ARG A 380 13.07 5.76 7.15
CA ARG A 380 13.62 6.18 5.86
C ARG A 380 14.82 7.11 6.00
N GLY A 381 16.03 6.54 5.85
CA GLY A 381 17.31 7.24 5.99
C GLY A 381 17.48 7.96 7.32
N LYS A 382 16.81 7.45 8.35
CA LYS A 382 16.79 8.02 9.69
C LYS A 382 16.75 6.88 10.71
N TYR A 383 17.41 7.07 11.83
CA TYR A 383 17.28 6.18 12.98
C TYR A 383 17.43 6.95 14.29
N ILE A 384 16.91 6.39 15.36
CA ILE A 384 17.14 6.83 16.74
C ILE A 384 17.69 5.66 17.55
N VAL A 385 18.43 5.97 18.61
CA VAL A 385 19.01 4.97 19.51
C VAL A 385 18.60 5.23 20.95
N SER A 386 18.37 4.17 21.71
CA SER A 386 18.13 4.22 23.14
C SER A 386 19.09 3.30 23.87
N ASN A 387 19.91 3.87 24.76
CA ASN A 387 20.92 3.12 25.52
C ASN A 387 20.39 2.61 26.87
N ASP A 388 19.11 2.87 27.17
CA ASP A 388 18.44 2.50 28.42
C ASP A 388 17.18 1.65 28.17
N ASP A 389 17.29 0.78 27.15
CA ASP A 389 16.27 -0.22 26.79
C ASP A 389 14.93 0.45 26.44
N GLY A 390 14.97 1.52 25.66
CA GLY A 390 13.81 2.20 25.10
C GLY A 390 13.15 3.23 26.02
N THR A 391 13.82 3.69 27.08
CA THR A 391 13.23 4.68 28.00
C THR A 391 13.48 6.11 27.48
N ASN A 392 14.74 6.43 27.17
CA ASN A 392 15.16 7.68 26.57
C ASN A 392 15.73 7.42 25.17
N TRP A 393 15.43 8.34 24.25
CA TRP A 393 15.83 8.24 22.85
C TRP A 393 16.77 9.38 22.49
N SER A 394 17.75 9.09 21.65
CA SER A 394 18.61 10.09 21.05
C SER A 394 17.82 11.03 20.13
N PRO A 395 18.36 12.20 19.81
CA PRO A 395 17.92 12.97 18.64
C PRO A 395 17.95 12.11 17.37
N VAL A 396 17.12 12.46 16.38
CA VAL A 396 17.07 11.75 15.09
C VAL A 396 18.40 11.88 14.37
N ILE A 397 18.98 10.74 14.00
CA ILE A 397 20.21 10.65 13.24
C ILE A 397 19.86 10.38 11.78
N GLU A 398 20.30 11.24 10.87
CA GLU A 398 20.16 11.02 9.43
C GLU A 398 21.24 10.09 8.91
N GLU A 399 20.83 9.08 8.14
CA GLU A 399 21.72 8.13 7.49
C GLU A 399 21.44 8.06 5.99
N ARG A 400 22.50 8.04 5.19
CA ARG A 400 22.38 8.13 3.74
C ARG A 400 23.22 7.06 3.08
N TYR A 401 22.61 6.39 2.11
CA TYR A 401 23.33 5.57 1.16
C TYR A 401 23.88 6.48 0.05
N ALA A 402 25.17 6.82 0.13
CA ALA A 402 25.79 7.86 -0.68
C ALA A 402 24.99 9.18 -0.63
N ASN A 403 24.33 9.57 -1.72
CA ASN A 403 23.51 10.79 -1.79
C ASN A 403 22.00 10.52 -1.65
N LYS A 404 21.60 9.28 -1.35
CA LYS A 404 20.19 8.87 -1.29
C LYS A 404 19.77 8.54 0.14
N SER A 405 18.56 8.97 0.50
CA SER A 405 17.87 8.47 1.70
C SER A 405 17.11 7.19 1.33
N LEU A 406 17.58 6.06 1.87
CA LEU A 406 16.99 4.74 1.66
C LEU A 406 16.35 4.24 2.95
N ASP A 407 15.31 3.41 2.82
CA ASP A 407 14.69 2.75 3.96
C ASP A 407 15.71 1.81 4.61
N ILE A 408 15.88 1.93 5.92
CA ILE A 408 16.77 1.07 6.70
C ILE A 408 15.95 -0.09 7.25
N ALA A 409 16.10 -1.27 6.65
CA ALA A 409 15.33 -2.46 7.01
C ALA A 409 15.95 -3.28 8.16
N HIS A 410 17.25 -3.12 8.40
CA HIS A 410 17.96 -3.73 9.52
C HIS A 410 19.25 -2.97 9.82
N ILE A 411 19.58 -2.85 11.10
CA ILE A 411 20.88 -2.38 11.58
C ILE A 411 21.50 -3.46 12.45
N GLN A 412 22.80 -3.67 12.29
CA GLN A 412 23.57 -4.52 13.19
C GLN A 412 24.94 -3.91 13.44
N ALA A 413 25.43 -4.00 14.68
CA ALA A 413 26.80 -3.63 15.01
C ALA A 413 27.64 -4.88 15.30
N THR A 414 28.93 -4.77 15.02
CA THR A 414 29.95 -5.77 15.39
C THR A 414 30.68 -5.37 16.66
N THR A 415 31.31 -6.35 17.30
CA THR A 415 32.18 -6.19 18.48
C THR A 415 33.27 -5.14 18.29
N ASP A 416 33.75 -4.97 17.05
CA ASP A 416 34.85 -4.05 16.72
C ASP A 416 34.40 -2.59 16.50
N GLY A 417 33.09 -2.33 16.67
CA GLY A 417 32.47 -1.02 16.52
C GLY A 417 32.03 -0.68 15.08
N ASN A 418 32.06 -1.63 14.15
CA ASN A 418 31.53 -1.41 12.80
C ASN A 418 30.01 -1.58 12.80
N MET A 419 29.31 -0.74 12.04
CA MET A 419 27.85 -0.78 11.87
C MET A 419 27.50 -1.18 10.45
N PHE A 420 26.53 -2.07 10.30
CA PHE A 420 26.03 -2.57 9.03
C PHE A 420 24.55 -2.22 8.89
N PHE A 421 24.18 -1.74 7.72
CA PHE A 421 22.85 -1.30 7.38
C PHE A 421 22.39 -2.06 6.15
N ALA A 422 21.24 -2.72 6.26
CA ALA A 422 20.56 -3.32 5.14
C ALA A 422 19.37 -2.44 4.74
N GLY A 423 19.38 -1.95 3.50
CA GLY A 423 18.34 -1.11 2.95
C GLY A 423 17.29 -1.88 2.16
N SER A 424 16.19 -1.21 1.81
CA SER A 424 15.21 -1.75 0.89
C SER A 424 15.81 -2.02 -0.50
N GLY A 425 15.41 -3.14 -1.12
CA GLY A 425 15.84 -3.49 -2.48
C GLY A 425 17.29 -3.95 -2.63
N GLY A 426 17.92 -4.51 -1.59
CA GLY A 426 19.26 -5.12 -1.68
C GLY A 426 20.43 -4.13 -1.57
N ALA A 427 20.16 -2.88 -1.21
CA ALA A 427 21.21 -1.92 -0.86
C ALA A 427 21.84 -2.29 0.49
N PHE A 428 23.15 -2.21 0.59
CA PHE A 428 23.90 -2.53 1.80
C PHE A 428 24.99 -1.49 2.04
N TRP A 429 25.11 -0.96 3.24
CA TRP A 429 26.22 -0.06 3.56
C TRP A 429 26.68 -0.25 4.97
N PHE A 430 27.91 0.15 5.23
CA PHE A 430 28.50 -0.05 6.53
C PHE A 430 29.48 1.06 6.89
N HIS A 431 29.56 1.31 8.19
CA HIS A 431 30.52 2.23 8.77
C HIS A 431 31.61 1.41 9.42
N THR A 432 32.83 1.63 8.96
CA THR A 432 34.04 1.06 9.57
C THR A 432 34.91 2.17 10.12
N ARG A 433 35.93 1.82 10.90
CA ARG A 433 36.96 2.78 11.35
C ARG A 433 37.64 3.52 10.20
N SER A 434 37.66 2.95 8.99
CA SER A 434 38.21 3.56 7.77
C SER A 434 37.22 4.44 7.00
N GLY A 435 35.98 4.58 7.47
CA GLY A 435 34.94 5.42 6.87
C GLY A 435 33.69 4.64 6.42
N LYS A 436 32.80 5.35 5.72
CA LYS A 436 31.56 4.77 5.18
C LYS A 436 31.83 4.08 3.83
N GLN A 437 31.37 2.85 3.68
CA GLN A 437 31.41 2.11 2.43
C GLN A 437 30.01 1.67 2.02
N TYR A 438 29.76 1.59 0.71
CA TYR A 438 28.46 1.29 0.12
C TYR A 438 28.60 0.14 -0.87
N ARG A 439 27.66 -0.81 -0.85
CA ARG A 439 27.58 -1.93 -1.78
C ARG A 439 26.12 -2.16 -2.22
N ASP A 440 25.94 -2.45 -3.50
CA ASP A 440 24.64 -2.86 -4.04
C ASP A 440 24.69 -4.35 -4.35
N LEU A 441 24.00 -5.16 -3.55
CA LEU A 441 24.05 -6.62 -3.68
C LEU A 441 23.28 -7.12 -4.91
N ARG A 442 22.48 -6.27 -5.57
CA ARG A 442 21.77 -6.63 -6.80
C ARG A 442 22.68 -6.78 -8.01
N THR A 443 23.86 -6.17 -7.99
CA THR A 443 24.79 -6.20 -9.13
C THR A 443 25.82 -7.32 -9.01
N GLU A 444 25.84 -8.07 -7.91
CA GLU A 444 26.84 -9.10 -7.61
C GLU A 444 26.35 -10.54 -7.88
N PHE A 445 25.06 -10.71 -8.19
CA PHE A 445 24.42 -11.97 -8.59
C PHE A 445 23.64 -11.76 -9.88
#